data_AF-A0A9D8SN36-F1
#
_entry.id   AF-A0A9D8SN36-F1
#
_cell.length_a   1.000
_cell.length_b   1.000
_cell.length_c   1.000
_cell.angle_alpha   90.00
_cell.angle_beta   90.00
_cell.angle_gamma   90.00
#
_symmetry.space_group_name_H-M   'P 1'
#
loop_
_entity.id
_entity.type
_entity.pdbx_description
1 polymer ?
#
loop_
_entity_poly.entity_id
_entity_poly.type
_entity_poly.pdbx_seq_one_letter_code
_entity_poly.pdbx_strand_id
1 'polypeptide(L)'
;FGGMYGLISALVCWWGWCFALMDRRWHTGRGLIWAWRIFWLRLLRTKSTRRIFWMGELGTFAILFIWMQAGQQWLSLWSALLGMGISGAFIWMVRLGSRLGLDREAMGFGDVTLMAMFGAFLGWQPCVVLFFIAPFAGIVLGLLLILIFKDPEIPYGPFLCASALLTMLNWPMYWALTMPIFQLGSLLVTLGLGLWLLMVLLLSVILWVEKKLGIVS
;
A
#
# COMPACT_ATOMS: atom_id res chain seq x y z
N PHE A 1 18.34 -12.65 -12.61
CA PHE A 1 17.08 -12.71 -11.84
C PHE A 1 16.71 -14.11 -11.31
N GLY A 2 17.32 -15.21 -11.79
CA GLY A 2 17.10 -16.57 -11.27
C GLY A 2 17.99 -17.00 -10.09
N GLY A 3 18.82 -16.10 -9.54
CA GLY A 3 19.75 -16.42 -8.45
C GLY A 3 19.11 -16.29 -7.06
N MET A 4 19.89 -16.65 -6.02
CA MET A 4 19.49 -16.66 -4.61
C MET A 4 18.91 -15.31 -4.12
N TYR A 5 19.39 -14.18 -4.66
CA TYR A 5 18.87 -12.84 -4.36
C TYR A 5 17.41 -12.62 -4.80
N GLY A 6 16.99 -13.23 -5.91
CA GLY A 6 15.59 -13.18 -6.37
C GLY A 6 14.68 -13.93 -5.40
N LEU A 7 15.13 -15.08 -4.92
CA LEU A 7 14.40 -15.88 -3.94
C LEU A 7 14.28 -15.15 -2.60
N ILE A 8 15.36 -14.56 -2.10
CA ILE A 8 15.35 -13.79 -0.85
C ILE A 8 14.38 -12.62 -0.96
N SER A 9 14.42 -11.84 -2.05
CA SER A 9 13.51 -10.70 -2.23
C SER A 9 12.03 -11.14 -2.32
N ALA A 10 11.72 -12.23 -3.03
CA ALA A 10 10.37 -12.81 -3.06
C ALA A 10 9.88 -13.20 -1.67
N LEU A 11 10.71 -13.92 -0.89
CA LEU A 11 10.36 -14.35 0.46
C LEU A 11 10.19 -13.18 1.41
N VAL A 12 11.05 -12.15 1.32
CA VAL A 12 10.94 -10.93 2.12
C VAL A 12 9.65 -10.19 1.80
N CYS A 13 9.29 -10.04 0.52
CA CYS A 13 8.02 -9.44 0.13
C CYS A 13 6.81 -10.24 0.63
N TRP A 14 6.85 -11.57 0.53
CA TRP A 14 5.78 -12.45 1.00
C TRP A 14 5.60 -12.40 2.52
N TRP A 15 6.67 -12.62 3.28
CA TRP A 15 6.62 -12.57 4.74
C TRP A 15 6.34 -11.16 5.27
N GLY A 16 6.87 -10.13 4.59
CA GLY A 16 6.53 -8.75 4.87
C GLY A 16 5.04 -8.48 4.72
N TRP A 17 4.41 -9.05 3.69
CA TRP A 17 2.95 -8.98 3.50
C TRP A 17 2.16 -9.76 4.54
N CYS A 18 2.54 -11.02 4.82
CA CYS A 18 1.92 -11.82 5.88
C CYS A 18 1.99 -11.11 7.23
N PHE A 19 3.11 -10.45 7.52
CA PHE A 19 3.27 -9.66 8.74
C PHE A 19 2.45 -8.37 8.72
N ALA A 20 2.31 -7.70 7.57
CA ALA A 20 1.45 -6.53 7.41
C ALA A 20 -0.03 -6.83 7.65
N LEU A 21 -0.50 -8.04 7.29
CA LEU A 21 -1.85 -8.53 7.55
C LEU A 21 -2.13 -8.84 9.03
N MET A 22 -1.10 -8.91 9.89
CA MET A 22 -1.30 -9.13 11.32
C MET A 22 -1.78 -7.84 12.01
N ASP A 23 -2.86 -7.93 12.78
CA ASP A 23 -3.50 -6.78 13.44
C ASP A 23 -2.53 -6.07 14.41
N ARG A 24 -2.14 -4.84 14.04
CA ARG A 24 -1.09 -4.03 14.67
C ARG A 24 -1.64 -2.91 15.56
N ARG A 25 -2.71 -3.18 16.32
CA ARG A 25 -3.25 -2.20 17.28
C ARG A 25 -2.26 -1.95 18.43
N TRP A 26 -1.44 -0.92 18.27
CA TRP A 26 -0.52 -0.41 19.27
C TRP A 26 -1.28 0.48 20.27
N HIS A 27 -1.18 0.20 21.56
CA HIS A 27 -1.77 1.03 22.61
C HIS A 27 -0.64 1.69 23.41
N THR A 28 -0.46 2.99 23.21
CA THR A 28 0.65 3.78 23.78
C THR A 28 0.41 4.26 25.22
N GLY A 29 -0.54 3.66 25.95
CA GLY A 29 -0.98 4.18 27.24
C GLY A 29 -0.09 3.88 28.45
N ARG A 30 0.81 2.88 28.42
CA ARG A 30 1.57 2.43 29.63
C ARG A 30 3.00 1.91 29.36
N GLY A 31 3.77 2.61 28.50
CA GLY A 31 5.20 2.34 28.30
C GLY A 31 5.56 1.31 27.22
N LEU A 32 6.68 1.55 26.53
CA LEU A 32 7.11 0.81 25.32
C LEU A 32 7.29 -0.70 25.54
N ILE A 33 7.83 -1.10 26.69
CA ILE A 33 8.11 -2.50 27.02
C ILE A 33 6.81 -3.29 27.25
N TRP A 34 5.83 -2.66 27.89
CA TRP A 34 4.51 -3.26 28.10
C TRP A 34 3.72 -3.35 26.80
N ALA A 35 3.78 -2.31 25.96
CA ALA A 35 3.19 -2.34 24.62
C ALA A 35 3.81 -3.47 23.76
N TRP A 36 5.14 -3.62 23.80
CA TRP A 36 5.86 -4.69 23.10
C TRP A 36 5.46 -6.09 23.59
N ARG A 37 5.34 -6.27 24.91
CA ARG A 37 4.95 -7.55 25.52
C ARG A 37 3.50 -7.91 25.22
N ILE A 38 2.57 -6.95 25.29
CA ILE A 38 1.15 -7.14 24.93
C ILE A 38 0.99 -7.41 23.43
N PHE A 39 1.79 -6.75 22.59
CA PHE A 39 1.84 -7.01 21.15
C PHE A 39 2.20 -8.48 20.86
N TRP A 40 3.31 -8.98 21.41
CA TRP A 40 3.71 -10.39 21.24
C TRP A 40 2.72 -11.39 21.81
N LEU A 41 2.15 -11.09 22.99
CA LEU A 41 1.15 -11.96 23.63
C LEU A 41 -0.15 -12.05 22.82
N ARG A 42 -0.59 -10.95 22.18
CA ARG A 42 -1.76 -10.96 21.28
C ARG A 42 -1.45 -11.61 19.94
N LEU A 43 -0.26 -11.40 19.41
CA LEU A 43 0.21 -12.03 18.18
C LEU A 43 0.07 -13.55 18.31
N LEU A 44 0.56 -14.13 19.41
CA LEU A 44 0.55 -15.59 19.62
C LEU A 44 -0.83 -16.16 20.02
N ARG A 45 -1.72 -15.40 20.66
CA ARG A 45 -3.02 -15.92 21.15
C ARG A 45 -4.16 -15.89 20.14
N THR A 46 -4.08 -15.06 19.10
CA THR A 46 -5.22 -14.84 18.21
C THR A 46 -5.33 -15.98 17.20
N LYS A 47 -6.49 -16.65 17.11
CA LYS A 47 -6.75 -17.72 16.12
C LYS A 47 -6.51 -17.27 14.66
N SER A 48 -6.67 -15.96 14.40
CA SER A 48 -6.34 -15.31 13.12
C SER A 48 -4.86 -15.40 12.78
N THR A 49 -3.96 -15.11 13.72
CA THR A 49 -2.50 -15.19 13.51
C THR A 49 -2.08 -16.58 13.10
N ARG A 50 -2.69 -17.62 13.71
CA ARG A 50 -2.43 -19.01 13.33
C ARG A 50 -2.78 -19.26 11.86
N ARG A 51 -3.92 -18.74 11.38
CA ARG A 51 -4.30 -18.86 9.96
C ARG A 51 -3.32 -18.13 9.04
N ILE A 52 -2.90 -16.91 9.40
CA ILE A 52 -1.92 -16.14 8.61
C ILE A 52 -0.56 -16.84 8.57
N PHE A 53 -0.13 -17.44 9.68
CA PHE A 53 1.12 -18.19 9.74
C PHE A 53 1.08 -19.43 8.82
N TRP A 54 -0.02 -20.19 8.84
CA TRP A 54 -0.23 -21.29 7.90
C TRP A 54 -0.24 -20.82 6.43
N MET A 55 -0.83 -19.67 6.14
CA MET A 55 -0.77 -19.08 4.80
C MET A 55 0.67 -18.69 4.42
N GLY A 56 1.44 -18.11 5.36
CA GLY A 56 2.84 -17.73 5.18
C GLY A 56 3.72 -18.93 4.84
N GLU A 57 3.60 -20.02 5.60
CA GLU A 57 4.31 -21.27 5.35
C GLU A 57 3.92 -21.88 4.00
N LEU A 58 2.62 -22.05 3.72
CA LEU A 58 2.14 -22.59 2.44
C LEU A 58 2.64 -21.76 1.24
N GLY A 59 2.61 -20.43 1.35
CA GLY A 59 3.15 -19.55 0.31
C GLY A 59 4.66 -19.68 0.15
N THR A 60 5.41 -19.85 1.25
CA THR A 60 6.86 -20.08 1.19
C THR A 60 7.19 -21.38 0.48
N PHE A 61 6.48 -22.47 0.79
CA PHE A 61 6.62 -23.74 0.08
C PHE A 61 6.29 -23.61 -1.41
N ALA A 62 5.23 -22.89 -1.78
CA ALA A 62 4.88 -22.64 -3.18
C ALA A 62 5.95 -21.84 -3.93
N ILE A 63 6.50 -20.79 -3.30
CA ILE A 63 7.57 -19.97 -3.88
C ILE A 63 8.83 -20.80 -4.11
N LEU A 64 9.22 -21.64 -3.14
CA LEU A 64 10.38 -22.53 -3.27
C LEU A 64 10.15 -23.57 -4.38
N PHE A 65 8.96 -24.16 -4.45
CA PHE A 65 8.61 -25.14 -5.49
C PHE A 65 8.67 -24.54 -6.90
N ILE A 66 8.15 -23.32 -7.09
CA ILE A 66 8.18 -22.62 -8.38
C ILE A 66 9.61 -22.17 -8.73
N TRP A 67 10.40 -21.78 -7.72
CA TRP A 67 11.81 -21.47 -7.92
C TRP A 67 12.62 -22.68 -8.38
N MET A 68 12.38 -23.86 -7.79
CA MET A 68 13.07 -25.11 -8.16
C MET A 68 12.75 -25.56 -9.59
N GLN A 69 11.55 -25.24 -10.11
CA GLN A 69 11.18 -25.54 -11.50
C GLN A 69 11.85 -24.62 -12.53
N ALA A 70 12.55 -23.56 -12.09
CA ALA A 70 13.42 -22.67 -12.87
C ALA A 70 12.94 -22.41 -14.31
N GLY A 71 11.93 -21.54 -14.47
CA GLY A 71 11.38 -21.16 -15.78
C GLY A 71 10.72 -19.79 -15.80
N GLN A 72 10.01 -19.45 -16.89
CA GLN A 72 9.31 -18.16 -17.05
C GLN A 72 8.30 -17.89 -15.92
N GLN A 73 7.75 -18.95 -15.33
CA GLN A 73 6.83 -18.89 -14.19
C GLN A 73 7.47 -18.22 -12.97
N TRP A 74 8.77 -18.43 -12.74
CA TRP A 74 9.51 -17.78 -11.67
C TRP A 74 9.54 -16.27 -11.85
N LEU A 75 9.82 -15.81 -13.07
CA LEU A 75 9.90 -14.38 -13.37
C LEU A 75 8.56 -13.69 -13.11
N SER A 76 7.46 -14.30 -13.57
CA SER A 76 6.11 -13.77 -13.37
C SER A 76 5.72 -13.71 -11.89
N LEU A 77 6.04 -14.77 -11.12
CA LEU A 77 5.77 -14.80 -9.69
C LEU A 77 6.61 -13.76 -8.94
N TRP A 78 7.89 -13.63 -9.27
CA TRP A 78 8.78 -12.65 -8.67
C TRP A 78 8.31 -11.22 -8.96
N SER A 79 7.90 -10.92 -10.20
CA SER A 79 7.34 -9.61 -10.55
C SER A 79 6.04 -9.32 -9.83
N ALA A 80 5.17 -10.32 -9.64
CA ALA A 80 3.92 -10.16 -8.90
C ALA A 80 4.16 -9.87 -7.41
N LEU A 81 5.09 -10.60 -6.77
CA LEU A 81 5.44 -10.38 -5.37
C LEU A 81 6.09 -9.00 -5.14
N LEU A 82 6.96 -8.57 -6.06
CA LEU A 82 7.51 -7.22 -6.02
C LEU A 82 6.44 -6.16 -6.25
N GLY A 83 5.54 -6.36 -7.22
CA GLY A 83 4.44 -5.45 -7.48
C GLY A 83 3.53 -5.30 -6.26
N MET A 84 3.17 -6.41 -5.60
CA MET A 84 2.43 -6.41 -4.34
C MET A 84 3.16 -5.63 -3.25
N GLY A 85 4.45 -5.91 -3.05
CA GLY A 85 5.26 -5.29 -2.01
C GLY A 85 5.45 -3.79 -2.22
N ILE A 86 5.82 -3.36 -3.43
CA ILE A 86 6.08 -1.96 -3.76
C ILE A 86 4.79 -1.14 -3.69
N SER A 87 3.70 -1.61 -4.30
CA SER A 87 2.43 -0.90 -4.31
C SER A 87 1.83 -0.79 -2.90
N GLY A 88 1.91 -1.87 -2.12
CA GLY A 88 1.49 -1.87 -0.72
C GLY A 88 2.32 -0.91 0.14
N ALA A 89 3.66 -0.94 -0.02
CA ALA A 89 4.57 -0.03 0.69
C ALA A 89 4.33 1.44 0.32
N PHE A 90 4.00 1.72 -0.94
CA PHE A 90 3.70 3.07 -1.41
C PHE A 90 2.50 3.68 -0.68
N ILE A 91 1.35 2.98 -0.62
CA ILE A 91 0.20 3.50 0.15
C ILE A 91 0.53 3.54 1.65
N TRP A 92 1.27 2.56 2.15
CA TRP A 92 1.63 2.56 3.56
C TRP A 92 2.48 3.77 3.96
N MET A 93 3.39 4.22 3.09
CA MET A 93 4.13 5.47 3.25
C MET A 93 3.19 6.69 3.28
N VAL A 94 2.23 6.79 2.36
CA VAL A 94 1.24 7.88 2.35
C VAL A 94 0.40 7.87 3.63
N ARG A 95 -0.03 6.70 4.10
CA ARG A 95 -0.76 6.54 5.36
C ARG A 95 0.07 6.98 6.57
N LEU A 96 1.37 6.67 6.59
CA LEU A 96 2.27 7.10 7.66
C LEU A 96 2.44 8.62 7.66
N GLY A 97 2.63 9.22 6.49
CA GLY A 97 2.79 10.67 6.36
C GLY A 97 1.54 11.44 6.77
N SER A 98 0.37 10.98 6.36
CA SER A 98 -0.91 11.57 6.76
C SER A 98 -1.20 11.41 8.26
N ARG A 99 -0.88 10.26 8.86
CA ARG A 99 -1.05 10.05 10.30
C ARG A 99 -0.18 11.01 11.13
N LEU A 100 1.05 11.28 10.69
CA LEU A 100 1.93 12.25 11.35
C LEU A 100 1.45 13.69 11.17
N GLY A 101 0.83 13.99 10.02
CA GLY A 101 0.48 15.35 9.62
C GLY A 101 -0.97 15.79 9.84
N LEU A 102 -1.93 14.89 10.08
CA LEU A 102 -3.35 15.24 10.30
C LEU A 102 -3.93 14.62 11.57
N ASP A 103 -3.15 13.80 12.29
CA ASP A 103 -3.59 12.97 13.43
C ASP A 103 -4.84 12.10 13.11
N ARG A 104 -5.11 11.91 11.82
CA ARG A 104 -6.20 11.11 11.26
C ARG A 104 -5.62 10.17 10.22
N GLU A 105 -6.16 8.96 10.17
CA GLU A 105 -5.78 8.00 9.15
C GLU A 105 -6.47 8.37 7.83
N ALA A 106 -5.71 8.87 6.86
CA ALA A 106 -6.28 9.29 5.58
C ALA A 106 -6.81 8.12 4.72
N MET A 107 -6.29 6.91 4.93
CA MET A 107 -6.68 5.71 4.18
C MET A 107 -6.77 4.50 5.10
N GLY A 108 -7.79 3.68 4.87
CA GLY A 108 -8.03 2.47 5.63
C GLY A 108 -7.02 1.38 5.29
N PHE A 109 -6.89 0.37 6.16
CA PHE A 109 -6.06 -0.80 5.85
C PHE A 109 -6.59 -1.58 4.63
N GLY A 110 -7.91 -1.52 4.37
CA GLY A 110 -8.53 -2.10 3.18
C GLY A 110 -7.94 -1.54 1.87
N ASP A 111 -7.68 -0.24 1.80
CA ASP A 111 -7.13 0.41 0.61
C ASP A 111 -5.69 -0.05 0.32
N VAL A 112 -4.90 -0.28 1.38
CA VAL A 112 -3.55 -0.87 1.27
C VAL A 112 -3.64 -2.30 0.69
N THR A 113 -4.59 -3.10 1.16
CA THR A 113 -4.79 -4.47 0.65
C THR A 113 -5.26 -4.50 -0.79
N LEU A 114 -6.19 -3.61 -1.18
CA LEU A 114 -6.62 -3.48 -2.58
C LEU A 114 -5.45 -3.12 -3.48
N MET A 115 -4.60 -2.18 -3.06
CA MET A 115 -3.47 -1.76 -3.86
C MET A 115 -2.37 -2.82 -3.94
N ALA A 116 -2.15 -3.61 -2.88
CA ALA A 116 -1.27 -4.75 -2.93
C ALA A 116 -1.79 -5.83 -3.90
N MET A 117 -3.11 -6.05 -3.95
CA MET A 117 -3.72 -6.94 -4.94
C MET A 117 -3.52 -6.40 -6.36
N PHE A 118 -3.82 -5.13 -6.63
CA PHE A 118 -3.54 -4.52 -7.94
C PHE A 118 -2.05 -4.58 -8.29
N GLY A 119 -1.16 -4.41 -7.32
CA GLY A 119 0.28 -4.55 -7.49
C GLY A 119 0.68 -5.96 -7.90
N ALA A 120 0.05 -6.99 -7.33
CA ALA A 120 0.31 -8.37 -7.69
C ALA A 120 -0.11 -8.69 -9.14
N PHE A 121 -1.23 -8.13 -9.61
CA PHE A 121 -1.80 -8.43 -10.93
C PHE A 121 -1.28 -7.54 -12.05
N LEU A 122 -1.23 -6.22 -11.82
CA LEU A 122 -0.88 -5.21 -12.82
C LEU A 122 0.61 -4.84 -12.76
N GLY A 123 1.26 -5.06 -11.62
CA GLY A 123 2.60 -4.55 -11.33
C GLY A 123 2.58 -3.20 -10.62
N TRP A 124 3.76 -2.69 -10.29
CA TRP A 124 3.89 -1.47 -9.48
C TRP A 124 3.71 -0.19 -10.29
N GLN A 125 4.06 -0.16 -11.59
CA GLN A 125 3.92 1.04 -12.42
C GLN A 125 2.45 1.45 -12.61
N PRO A 126 1.52 0.54 -12.99
CA PRO A 126 0.11 0.89 -13.09
C PRO A 126 -0.51 1.30 -11.75
N CYS A 127 -0.01 0.76 -10.63
CA CYS A 127 -0.49 1.13 -9.30
C CYS A 127 -0.19 2.58 -8.94
N VAL A 128 0.99 3.09 -9.31
CA VAL A 128 1.28 4.51 -9.10
C VAL A 128 0.29 5.36 -9.91
N VAL A 129 0.06 5.01 -11.18
CA VAL A 129 -0.85 5.75 -12.06
C VAL A 129 -2.29 5.71 -11.55
N LEU A 130 -2.81 4.53 -11.19
CA LEU A 130 -4.19 4.40 -10.73
C LEU A 130 -4.43 5.19 -9.43
N PHE A 131 -3.43 5.27 -8.55
CA PHE A 131 -3.51 6.08 -7.32
C PHE A 131 -3.77 7.56 -7.63
N PHE A 132 -3.07 8.11 -8.63
CA PHE A 132 -3.24 9.50 -9.05
C PHE A 132 -4.55 9.71 -9.83
N ILE A 133 -5.06 8.69 -10.52
CA ILE A 133 -6.35 8.75 -11.23
C ILE A 133 -7.52 8.61 -10.25
N ALA A 134 -7.35 7.92 -9.13
CA ALA A 134 -8.42 7.62 -8.17
C ALA A 134 -9.20 8.85 -7.67
N PRO A 135 -8.58 10.00 -7.30
CA PRO A 135 -9.32 11.21 -6.95
C PRO A 135 -10.20 11.73 -8.09
N PHE A 136 -9.73 11.69 -9.34
CA PHE A 136 -10.51 12.13 -10.50
C PHE A 136 -11.69 11.19 -10.75
N ALA A 137 -11.49 9.88 -10.66
CA ALA A 137 -12.57 8.90 -10.71
C ALA A 137 -13.57 9.11 -9.55
N GLY A 138 -13.07 9.49 -8.37
CA GLY A 138 -13.86 9.82 -7.19
C GLY A 138 -14.75 11.05 -7.36
N ILE A 139 -14.29 12.08 -8.07
CA ILE A 139 -15.14 13.25 -8.39
C ILE A 139 -16.31 12.83 -9.28
N VAL A 140 -16.05 12.05 -10.32
CA VAL A 140 -17.08 11.59 -11.26
C VAL A 140 -18.09 10.68 -10.55
N LEU A 141 -17.60 9.67 -9.83
CA LEU A 141 -18.47 8.74 -9.10
C LEU A 141 -19.18 9.41 -7.93
N GLY A 142 -18.50 10.26 -7.17
CA GLY A 142 -19.10 11.04 -6.09
C GLY A 142 -20.25 11.90 -6.59
N LEU A 143 -20.09 12.56 -7.74
CA LEU A 143 -21.17 13.34 -8.36
C LEU A 143 -22.36 12.45 -8.76
N LEU A 144 -22.10 11.29 -9.38
CA LEU A 144 -23.15 10.33 -9.73
C LEU A 144 -23.89 9.79 -8.50
N LEU A 145 -23.16 9.47 -7.42
CA LEU A 145 -23.76 8.95 -6.19
C LEU A 145 -24.59 10.00 -5.45
N ILE A 146 -24.14 11.27 -5.41
CA ILE A 146 -24.93 12.36 -4.82
C ILE A 146 -26.27 12.51 -5.55
N LEU A 147 -26.29 12.34 -6.88
CA LEU A 147 -27.50 12.41 -7.69
C LEU A 147 -28.47 11.25 -7.42
N ILE A 148 -27.97 10.07 -7.04
CA ILE A 148 -28.78 8.84 -6.90
C ILE A 148 -29.16 8.56 -5.44
N PHE A 149 -28.20 8.60 -4.52
CA PHE A 149 -28.33 8.02 -3.17
C PHE A 149 -28.36 9.05 -2.03
N LYS A 150 -28.07 10.35 -2.28
CA LYS A 150 -28.04 11.43 -1.27
C LYS A 150 -27.16 11.20 -0.03
N ASP A 151 -26.43 10.09 0.08
CA ASP A 151 -25.48 9.85 1.17
C ASP A 151 -24.06 10.36 0.81
N PRO A 152 -23.44 11.20 1.66
CA PRO A 152 -22.17 11.86 1.36
C PRO A 152 -20.92 11.03 1.74
N GLU A 153 -21.06 9.97 2.53
CA GLU A 153 -19.91 9.18 3.01
C GLU A 153 -19.62 7.98 2.11
N ILE A 154 -18.71 8.17 1.16
CA ILE A 154 -18.27 7.11 0.27
C ILE A 154 -16.87 6.64 0.69
N PRO A 155 -16.69 5.37 1.05
CA PRO A 155 -15.34 4.83 1.32
C PRO A 155 -14.47 4.95 0.06
N TYR A 156 -13.15 5.02 0.23
CA TYR A 156 -12.22 5.24 -0.89
C TYR A 156 -12.11 4.04 -1.85
N GLY A 157 -12.45 2.83 -1.38
CA GLY A 157 -12.32 1.57 -2.12
C GLY A 157 -12.98 1.54 -3.51
N PRO A 158 -14.27 1.90 -3.69
CA PRO A 158 -14.92 1.94 -5.00
C PRO A 158 -14.22 2.84 -6.02
N PHE A 159 -13.64 3.97 -5.58
CA PHE A 159 -12.91 4.87 -6.47
C PHE A 159 -11.56 4.29 -6.90
N LEU A 160 -10.88 3.56 -6.01
CA LEU A 160 -9.70 2.77 -6.35
C LEU A 160 -10.03 1.67 -7.37
N CYS A 161 -11.13 0.94 -7.18
CA CYS A 161 -11.55 -0.08 -8.14
C CYS A 161 -11.88 0.52 -9.52
N ALA A 162 -12.57 1.65 -9.56
CA ALA A 162 -12.90 2.33 -10.82
C ALA A 162 -11.66 2.85 -11.54
N SER A 163 -10.72 3.46 -10.82
CA SER A 163 -9.45 3.90 -11.40
C SER A 163 -8.58 2.73 -11.86
N ALA A 164 -8.58 1.61 -11.14
CA ALA A 164 -7.91 0.38 -11.59
C ALA A 164 -8.50 -0.14 -12.91
N LEU A 165 -9.83 -0.15 -13.06
CA LEU A 165 -10.49 -0.50 -14.32
C LEU A 165 -10.10 0.45 -15.46
N LEU A 166 -10.16 1.77 -15.23
CA LEU A 166 -9.77 2.77 -16.23
C LEU A 166 -8.31 2.60 -16.66
N THR A 167 -7.43 2.37 -15.69
CA THR A 167 -5.99 2.18 -15.91
C THR A 167 -5.72 0.90 -16.69
N MET A 168 -6.43 -0.18 -16.37
CA MET A 168 -6.28 -1.46 -17.07
C MET A 168 -6.74 -1.37 -18.52
N LEU A 169 -7.87 -0.69 -18.79
CA LEU A 169 -8.42 -0.54 -20.14
C LEU A 169 -7.58 0.38 -21.03
N ASN A 170 -7.04 1.46 -20.47
CA ASN A 170 -6.28 2.48 -21.22
C ASN A 170 -4.78 2.44 -20.93
N TRP A 171 -4.25 1.30 -20.48
CA TRP A 171 -2.84 1.16 -20.11
C TRP A 171 -1.86 1.59 -21.20
N PRO A 172 -2.04 1.26 -22.50
CA PRO A 172 -1.08 1.68 -23.53
C PRO A 172 -0.95 3.20 -23.64
N MET A 173 -2.07 3.93 -23.50
CA MET A 173 -2.10 5.38 -23.53
C MET A 173 -1.40 5.96 -22.30
N TYR A 174 -1.73 5.47 -21.10
CA TYR A 174 -1.10 5.93 -19.87
C TYR A 174 0.40 5.60 -19.82
N TRP A 175 0.78 4.43 -20.33
CA TRP A 175 2.18 4.02 -20.42
C TRP A 175 2.97 4.94 -21.33
N ALA A 176 2.44 5.30 -22.52
CA ALA A 176 3.12 6.23 -23.43
C ALA A 176 3.41 7.59 -22.77
N LEU A 177 2.47 8.09 -21.96
CA LEU A 177 2.63 9.36 -21.25
C LEU A 177 3.57 9.26 -20.05
N THR A 178 3.59 8.12 -19.36
CA THR A 178 4.33 7.94 -18.10
C THR A 178 5.70 7.27 -18.28
N MET A 179 5.96 6.65 -19.43
CA MET A 179 7.26 6.06 -19.78
C MET A 179 8.45 6.99 -19.52
N PRO A 180 8.45 8.28 -19.95
CA PRO A 180 9.60 9.16 -19.69
C PRO A 180 9.81 9.43 -18.20
N ILE A 181 8.74 9.43 -17.41
CA ILE A 181 8.82 9.61 -15.96
C ILE A 181 9.45 8.37 -15.33
N PHE A 182 9.02 7.16 -15.72
CA PHE A 182 9.57 5.92 -15.17
C PHE A 182 11.02 5.65 -15.60
N GLN A 183 11.46 6.20 -16.73
CA GLN A 183 12.86 6.12 -17.18
C GLN A 183 13.83 6.90 -16.29
N LEU A 184 13.34 7.84 -15.46
CA LEU A 184 14.17 8.54 -14.48
C LEU A 184 14.74 7.60 -13.40
N GLY A 185 14.23 6.37 -13.27
CA GLY A 185 14.84 5.31 -12.46
C GLY A 185 14.99 5.69 -10.99
N SER A 186 16.23 5.77 -10.51
CA SER A 186 16.54 6.15 -9.12
C SER A 186 16.13 7.58 -8.79
N LEU A 187 16.14 8.50 -9.77
CA LEU A 187 15.72 9.88 -9.57
C LEU A 187 14.24 9.96 -9.20
N LEU A 188 13.40 9.11 -9.79
CA LEU A 188 11.98 9.02 -9.45
C LEU A 188 11.80 8.68 -7.96
N VAL A 189 12.57 7.71 -7.46
CA VAL A 189 12.53 7.31 -6.04
C VAL A 189 12.97 8.46 -5.14
N THR A 190 14.07 9.15 -5.48
CA THR A 190 14.54 10.29 -4.68
C THR A 190 13.56 11.46 -4.70
N LEU A 191 12.96 11.76 -5.85
CA LEU A 191 11.95 12.81 -5.98
C LEU A 191 10.67 12.43 -5.22
N GLY A 192 10.24 11.17 -5.32
CA GLY A 192 9.08 10.66 -4.58
C GLY A 192 9.27 10.78 -3.06
N LEU A 193 10.45 10.41 -2.55
CA LEU A 193 10.80 10.59 -1.13
C LEU A 193 10.87 12.06 -0.74
N GLY A 194 11.45 12.92 -1.59
CA GLY A 194 11.50 14.36 -1.37
C GLY A 194 10.11 14.99 -1.30
N LEU A 195 9.23 14.64 -2.24
CA LEU A 195 7.83 15.08 -2.27
C LEU A 195 7.06 14.57 -1.05
N TRP A 196 7.28 13.33 -0.63
CA TRP A 196 6.67 12.78 0.57
C TRP A 196 7.11 13.53 1.83
N LEU A 197 8.41 13.79 1.99
CA LEU A 197 8.94 14.59 3.10
C LEU A 197 8.36 16.01 3.11
N LEU A 198 8.27 16.64 1.94
CA LEU A 198 7.66 17.96 1.80
C LEU A 198 6.18 17.95 2.18
N MET A 199 5.42 16.92 1.78
CA MET A 199 4.02 16.76 2.17
C MET A 199 3.88 16.67 3.70
N VAL A 200 4.71 15.84 4.36
CA VAL A 200 4.69 15.70 5.82
C VAL A 200 5.07 17.03 6.50
N LEU A 201 6.06 17.74 5.98
CA LEU A 201 6.46 19.04 6.49
C LEU A 201 5.32 20.05 6.39
N LEU A 202 4.69 20.19 5.21
CA LEU A 202 3.57 21.11 5.01
C LEU A 202 2.41 20.81 5.96
N LEU A 203 2.02 19.55 6.10
CA LEU A 203 0.96 19.15 7.03
C LEU A 203 1.33 19.45 8.48
N SER A 204 2.57 19.19 8.89
CA SER A 204 3.04 19.51 10.24
C SER A 204 3.04 21.03 10.51
N VAL A 205 3.36 21.85 9.50
CA VAL A 205 3.28 23.31 9.59
C VAL A 205 1.83 23.77 9.70
N ILE A 206 0.92 23.21 8.90
CA ILE A 206 -0.52 23.53 8.97
C ILE A 206 -1.06 23.21 10.37
N LEU A 207 -0.77 22.02 10.91
CA LEU A 207 -1.18 21.67 12.28
C LEU A 207 -0.56 22.60 13.33
N TRP A 208 0.69 22.99 13.16
CA TRP A 208 1.34 23.93 14.06
C TRP A 208 0.67 25.30 14.03
N VAL A 209 0.32 25.79 12.82
CA VAL A 209 -0.43 27.05 12.62
C VAL A 209 -1.82 26.94 13.23
N GLU A 210 -2.57 25.86 12.97
CA GLU A 210 -3.91 25.64 13.51
C GLU A 210 -3.92 25.59 15.05
N LYS A 211 -2.94 24.90 15.66
CA LYS A 211 -2.76 24.90 17.12
C LYS A 211 -2.44 26.29 17.66
N LYS A 212 -1.59 27.05 16.96
CA LYS A 212 -1.23 28.41 17.36
C LYS A 212 -2.39 29.39 17.22
N LEU A 213 -3.28 29.17 16.24
CA LEU A 213 -4.49 29.95 16.02
C LEU A 213 -5.67 29.50 16.91
N GLY A 214 -5.53 28.42 17.69
CA GLY A 214 -6.57 27.92 18.59
C GLY A 214 -7.77 27.30 17.86
N ILE A 215 -7.63 26.92 16.59
CA ILE A 215 -8.70 26.33 15.77
C ILE A 215 -8.89 24.86 16.11
N VAL A 216 -7.81 24.18 16.52
CA VAL A 216 -7.79 22.75 16.86
C VAL A 216 -7.24 22.62 18.29
N SER A 217 -8.03 22.04 19.20
CA SER A 217 -7.72 21.85 20.63
C SER A 217 -6.74 20.72 20.89
#